data_AF-A0A1F3VE76-F1
#
_entry.id   AF-A0A1F3VE76-F1
#
_cell.length_a   1.000
_cell.length_b   1.000
_cell.length_c   1.000
_cell.angle_alpha   90.00
_cell.angle_beta   90.00
_cell.angle_gamma   90.00
#
_symmetry.space_group_name_H-M   'P 1'
#
loop_
_entity.id
_entity.type
_entity.pdbx_description
1 polymer ?
#
loop_
_entity_poly.entity_id
_entity_poly.type
_entity_poly.pdbx_seq_one_letter_code
_entity_poly.pdbx_strand_id
1 'polypeptide(L)'
;MLVYNLANVEDCGEYWHVLSVSKNTFDLNEKNQNYLKLSNICYELIDNAILYEKKVIIKKPLETSEVQASQIEIFDIDPNNIEEIRLAAIKRARLIVTPELAKNSGNVFYRFMCANNELVERGYFFTESNKKKKHEEILKTEDKELIALTEQYLEDKEQINDSATLYNSLEELRLKNNQEVSPEIIQKNVDDFLNKYYSRYSTCAE
;
A
#
# COMPACT_ATOMS: atom_id res chain seq x y z
N MET A 1 -4.08 -6.37 -24.11
CA MET A 1 -4.49 -5.62 -22.90
C MET A 1 -3.39 -4.62 -22.61
N LEU A 2 -3.69 -3.32 -22.61
CA LEU A 2 -2.67 -2.29 -22.42
C LEU A 2 -2.52 -2.00 -20.93
N VAL A 3 -1.28 -1.89 -20.49
CA VAL A 3 -0.88 -1.64 -19.10
C VAL A 3 -0.30 -0.23 -19.07
N TYR A 4 -0.81 0.61 -18.19
CA TYR A 4 -0.40 2.01 -18.08
C TYR A 4 0.09 2.31 -16.66
N ASN A 5 0.90 3.35 -16.52
CA ASN A 5 1.05 4.00 -15.23
C ASN A 5 -0.09 5.01 -15.08
N LEU A 6 -0.61 5.16 -13.87
CA LEU A 6 -1.75 6.02 -13.60
C LEU A 6 -1.42 7.01 -12.49
N ALA A 7 -1.86 8.26 -12.65
CA ALA A 7 -2.01 9.21 -11.56
C ALA A 7 -3.47 9.19 -11.09
N ASN A 8 -3.70 8.96 -9.80
CA ASN A 8 -4.96 9.29 -9.15
C ASN A 8 -4.96 10.79 -8.87
N VAL A 9 -5.99 11.50 -9.30
CA VAL A 9 -6.06 12.95 -9.26
C VAL A 9 -7.39 13.45 -8.70
N GLU A 10 -7.34 14.63 -8.12
CA GLU A 10 -8.51 15.43 -7.77
C GLU A 10 -8.64 16.60 -8.76
N ASP A 11 -9.86 16.84 -9.24
CA ASP A 11 -10.15 17.96 -10.12
C ASP A 11 -10.30 19.26 -9.30
N CYS A 12 -9.42 20.24 -9.53
CA CYS A 12 -9.43 21.55 -8.87
C CYS A 12 -9.91 22.67 -9.80
N GLY A 13 -10.63 22.36 -10.88
CA GLY A 13 -11.09 23.33 -11.88
C GLY A 13 -10.04 23.55 -12.97
N GLU A 14 -9.04 24.41 -12.71
CA GLU A 14 -8.02 24.82 -13.70
C GLU A 14 -6.88 23.80 -13.85
N TYR A 15 -6.68 22.94 -12.86
CA TYR A 15 -5.65 21.90 -12.85
C TYR A 15 -6.17 20.65 -12.14
N TRP A 16 -5.44 19.55 -12.30
CA TRP A 16 -5.60 18.35 -11.49
C TRP A 16 -4.53 18.28 -10.42
N HIS A 17 -4.93 18.03 -9.17
CA HIS A 17 -4.00 17.78 -8.07
C HIS A 17 -3.71 16.29 -7.98
N VAL A 18 -2.44 15.88 -7.98
CA VAL A 18 -2.09 14.46 -7.94
C VAL A 18 -2.15 13.94 -6.50
N LEU A 19 -2.99 12.93 -6.27
CA LEU A 19 -3.18 12.28 -4.97
C LEU A 19 -2.28 11.05 -4.77
N SER A 20 -2.02 10.28 -5.81
CA SER A 20 -1.10 9.14 -5.78
C SER A 20 -0.73 8.70 -7.21
N VAL A 21 0.29 7.86 -7.34
CA VAL A 21 0.65 7.20 -8.59
C VAL A 21 0.64 5.69 -8.44
N SER A 22 0.43 4.97 -9.53
CA SER A 22 0.45 3.52 -9.56
C SER A 22 1.10 3.03 -10.84
N LYS A 23 2.03 2.07 -10.70
CA LYS A 23 2.76 1.48 -11.82
C LYS A 23 1.99 0.28 -12.37
N ASN A 24 2.10 0.06 -13.68
CA ASN A 24 1.62 -1.15 -14.35
C ASN A 24 0.16 -1.53 -14.00
N THR A 25 -0.72 -0.53 -13.96
CA THR A 25 -2.14 -0.76 -13.67
C THR A 25 -2.89 -1.04 -14.97
N PHE A 26 -3.87 -1.94 -14.90
CA PHE A 26 -4.79 -2.15 -16.01
C PHE A 26 -5.54 -0.85 -16.32
N ASP A 27 -5.90 -0.66 -17.59
CA ASP A 27 -6.76 0.47 -17.97
C ASP A 27 -8.10 0.36 -17.23
N LEU A 28 -8.21 1.09 -16.12
CA LEU A 28 -9.44 1.20 -15.35
C LEU A 28 -10.37 2.05 -16.21
N ASN A 29 -11.22 1.39 -17.01
CA ASN A 29 -12.24 1.95 -17.91
C ASN A 29 -12.46 3.47 -17.78
N GLU A 30 -12.46 4.19 -18.91
CA GLU A 30 -12.61 5.66 -19.09
C GLU A 30 -13.66 6.40 -18.22
N LYS A 31 -14.54 5.67 -17.52
CA LYS A 31 -15.51 6.19 -16.56
C LYS A 31 -14.92 6.67 -15.24
N ASN A 32 -13.70 6.26 -14.88
CA ASN A 32 -13.05 6.75 -13.67
C ASN A 32 -12.34 8.08 -13.95
N GLN A 33 -13.08 9.19 -13.84
CA GLN A 33 -12.62 10.57 -14.09
C GLN A 33 -11.43 11.02 -13.22
N ASN A 34 -11.07 10.24 -12.20
CA ASN A 34 -10.00 10.56 -11.26
C ASN A 34 -8.65 9.94 -11.66
N TYR A 35 -8.53 9.27 -12.82
CA TYR A 35 -7.26 8.69 -13.24
C TYR A 35 -6.76 9.27 -14.55
N LEU A 36 -5.50 9.69 -14.57
CA LEU A 36 -4.80 10.14 -15.77
C LEU A 36 -3.70 9.14 -16.15
N LYS A 37 -3.59 8.85 -17.45
CA LYS A 37 -2.55 7.96 -17.98
C LYS A 37 -1.20 8.68 -17.97
N LEU A 38 -0.17 8.01 -17.48
CA LEU A 38 1.19 8.53 -17.38
C LEU A 38 2.13 7.69 -18.25
N SER A 39 3.05 8.36 -18.93
CA SER A 39 4.27 7.72 -19.43
C SER A 39 5.17 7.27 -18.26
N ASN A 40 6.12 6.36 -18.51
CA ASN A 40 7.12 5.96 -17.49
C ASN A 40 7.88 7.17 -16.92
N ILE A 41 8.26 8.11 -17.79
CA ILE A 41 9.00 9.32 -17.37
C ILE A 41 8.15 10.18 -16.43
N CYS A 42 6.88 10.40 -16.78
CA CYS A 42 5.97 11.17 -15.94
C CYS A 42 5.70 10.46 -14.60
N TYR A 43 5.55 9.14 -14.62
CA TYR A 43 5.45 8.34 -13.40
C TYR A 43 6.64 8.57 -12.48
N GLU A 44 7.87 8.39 -12.97
CA GLU A 44 9.08 8.54 -12.15
C GLU A 44 9.24 9.97 -11.63
N LEU A 45 8.90 10.98 -12.45
CA LEU A 45 8.94 12.38 -12.04
C LEU A 45 8.01 12.64 -10.85
N ILE A 46 6.75 12.16 -10.94
CA ILE A 46 5.74 12.37 -9.91
C ILE A 46 6.06 11.52 -8.66
N ASP A 47 6.49 10.27 -8.85
CA ASP A 47 6.85 9.35 -7.78
C ASP A 47 7.95 9.94 -6.89
N ASN A 48 9.02 10.46 -7.51
CA ASN A 48 10.08 11.16 -6.81
C ASN A 48 9.57 12.42 -6.10
N ALA A 49 8.73 13.22 -6.75
CA ALA A 49 8.16 14.43 -6.14
C ALA A 49 7.35 14.10 -4.88
N ILE A 50 6.59 13.00 -4.88
CA ILE A 50 5.83 12.52 -3.72
C ILE A 50 6.77 12.03 -2.62
N LEU A 51 7.84 11.31 -2.98
CA LEU A 51 8.85 10.85 -2.03
C LEU A 51 9.52 12.01 -1.28
N TYR A 52 9.72 13.13 -1.96
CA TYR A 52 10.25 14.38 -1.39
C TYR A 52 9.17 15.34 -0.88
N GLU A 53 7.95 14.84 -0.66
CA GLU A 53 6.83 15.57 -0.06
C GLU A 53 6.53 16.90 -0.78
N LYS A 54 6.57 16.87 -2.11
CA LYS A 54 6.21 18.00 -2.97
C LYS A 54 4.75 17.93 -3.39
N LYS A 55 4.18 19.10 -3.64
CA LYS A 55 2.88 19.23 -4.30
C LYS A 55 3.06 19.06 -5.79
N VAL A 56 2.19 18.27 -6.40
CA VAL A 56 2.23 17.99 -7.85
C VAL A 56 0.88 18.31 -8.47
N ILE A 57 0.88 19.15 -9.49
CA ILE A 57 -0.31 19.44 -10.29
C ILE A 57 -0.07 19.10 -11.76
N ILE A 58 -1.17 18.84 -12.47
CA ILE A 58 -1.19 18.60 -13.91
C ILE A 58 -2.11 19.65 -14.54
N LYS A 59 -1.59 20.43 -15.49
CA LYS A 59 -2.35 21.48 -16.17
C LYS A 59 -3.45 20.93 -17.08
N LYS A 60 -4.54 21.68 -17.17
CA LYS A 60 -5.61 21.45 -18.15
C LYS A 60 -5.52 22.42 -19.34
N PRO A 61 -6.06 22.03 -20.51
CA PRO A 61 -6.50 20.69 -20.89
C PRO A 61 -5.29 19.75 -21.14
N LEU A 62 -5.54 18.44 -21.22
CA LEU A 62 -4.50 17.53 -21.73
C LEU A 62 -4.33 17.71 -23.25
N GLU A 63 -3.07 17.73 -23.71
CA GLU A 63 -2.75 17.79 -25.14
C GLU A 63 -2.94 16.44 -25.84
N THR A 64 -2.79 15.35 -25.09
CA THR A 64 -2.95 13.96 -25.56
C THR A 64 -3.69 13.11 -24.54
N SER A 65 -3.93 11.84 -24.85
CA SER A 65 -4.53 10.89 -23.89
C SER A 65 -3.62 10.57 -22.69
N GLU A 66 -2.32 10.87 -22.79
CA GLU A 66 -1.34 10.68 -21.72
C GLU A 66 -0.76 12.02 -21.26
N VAL A 67 -0.50 12.13 -19.97
CA VAL A 67 0.14 13.31 -19.38
C VAL A 67 1.55 13.44 -19.92
N GLN A 68 1.86 14.64 -20.41
CA GLN A 68 3.20 15.01 -20.84
C GLN A 68 3.98 15.67 -19.70
N ALA A 69 5.30 15.51 -19.69
CA ALA A 69 6.15 16.07 -18.63
C ALA A 69 6.06 17.60 -18.55
N SER A 70 5.87 18.28 -19.69
CA SER A 70 5.68 19.74 -19.78
C SER A 70 4.40 20.24 -19.08
N GLN A 71 3.44 19.35 -18.81
CA GLN A 71 2.17 19.68 -18.18
C GLN A 71 2.19 19.46 -16.66
N ILE A 72 3.29 18.90 -16.13
CA ILE A 72 3.47 18.63 -14.71
C ILE A 72 4.20 19.81 -14.08
N GLU A 73 3.63 20.36 -13.01
CA GLU A 73 4.30 21.35 -12.17
C GLU A 73 4.45 20.81 -10.75
N ILE A 74 5.64 21.00 -10.20
CA ILE A 74 6.03 20.52 -8.87
C ILE A 74 6.35 21.75 -8.03
N PHE A 75 5.74 21.82 -6.86
CA PHE A 75 5.89 22.94 -5.94
C PHE A 75 6.35 22.44 -4.57
N ASP A 76 7.13 23.29 -3.91
CA ASP A 76 7.32 23.18 -2.47
C ASP A 76 5.98 23.42 -1.76
N ILE A 77 5.76 22.66 -0.68
CA ILE A 77 4.61 22.86 0.19
C ILE A 77 4.83 24.13 1.01
N ASP A 78 3.77 24.92 1.18
CA ASP A 78 3.82 26.07 2.08
C ASP A 78 4.11 25.57 3.52
N PRO A 79 5.23 25.96 4.13
CA PRO A 79 5.59 25.50 5.48
C PRO A 79 4.59 25.96 6.55
N ASN A 80 3.71 26.91 6.25
CA ASN A 80 2.65 27.37 7.15
C ASN A 80 1.34 26.58 6.96
N ASN A 81 1.21 25.83 5.87
CA ASN A 81 0.01 25.04 5.57
C ASN A 81 0.13 23.64 6.18
N ILE A 82 -0.25 23.53 7.45
CA ILE A 82 -0.19 22.26 8.21
C ILE A 82 -0.96 21.12 7.52
N GLU A 83 -2.10 21.42 6.90
CA GLU A 83 -2.91 20.41 6.20
C GLU A 83 -2.15 19.81 5.01
N GLU A 84 -1.51 20.64 4.18
CA GLU A 84 -0.72 20.15 3.06
C GLU A 84 0.50 19.34 3.52
N ILE A 85 1.20 19.79 4.57
CA ILE A 85 2.34 19.06 5.16
C ILE A 85 1.88 17.68 5.64
N ARG A 86 0.75 17.63 6.35
CA ARG A 86 0.18 16.38 6.86
C ARG A 86 -0.15 15.41 5.73
N LEU A 87 -0.87 15.90 4.70
CA LEU A 87 -1.27 15.08 3.57
C LEU A 87 -0.06 14.53 2.83
N ALA A 88 0.97 15.36 2.60
CA ALA A 88 2.19 14.93 1.91
C ALA A 88 2.99 13.89 2.69
N ALA A 89 3.17 14.10 4.00
CA ALA A 89 3.90 13.16 4.85
C ALA A 89 3.21 11.78 4.91
N ILE A 90 1.86 11.76 5.04
CA ILE A 90 1.10 10.51 4.98
C ILE A 90 1.15 9.86 3.59
N LYS A 91 1.13 10.66 2.53
CA LYS A 91 1.22 10.17 1.15
C LYS A 91 2.57 9.52 0.86
N ARG A 92 3.68 10.10 1.34
CA ARG A 92 5.01 9.48 1.32
C ARG A 92 5.02 8.14 2.04
N ALA A 93 4.51 8.09 3.27
CA ALA A 93 4.43 6.84 4.03
C ALA A 93 3.64 5.76 3.29
N ARG A 94 2.47 6.13 2.75
CA ARG A 94 1.61 5.23 1.98
C ARG A 94 2.32 4.72 0.72
N LEU A 95 2.98 5.59 -0.03
CA LEU A 95 3.71 5.21 -1.23
C LEU A 95 4.75 4.12 -0.94
N ILE A 96 5.54 4.30 0.12
CA ILE A 96 6.61 3.38 0.52
C ILE A 96 6.08 2.01 0.92
N VAL A 97 4.95 1.95 1.64
CA VAL A 97 4.41 0.68 2.17
C VAL A 97 3.44 -0.04 1.22
N THR A 98 2.95 0.65 0.19
CA THR A 98 1.98 0.09 -0.77
C THR A 98 2.46 -1.21 -1.43
N PRO A 99 3.73 -1.36 -1.86
CA PRO A 99 4.20 -2.62 -2.42
C PRO A 99 4.07 -3.80 -1.46
N GLU A 100 4.33 -3.58 -0.18
CA GLU A 100 4.21 -4.62 0.85
C GLU A 100 2.75 -5.03 1.06
N LEU A 101 1.85 -4.04 1.17
CA LEU A 101 0.40 -4.27 1.28
C LEU A 101 -0.17 -5.00 0.06
N ALA A 102 0.42 -4.78 -1.13
CA ALA A 102 0.00 -5.41 -2.37
C ALA A 102 0.44 -6.87 -2.52
N LYS A 103 1.33 -7.39 -1.66
CA LYS A 103 1.76 -8.81 -1.71
C LYS A 103 0.60 -9.78 -1.46
N ASN A 104 -0.43 -9.35 -0.73
CA ASN A 104 -1.62 -10.16 -0.49
C ASN A 104 -2.56 -10.11 -1.69
N SER A 105 -2.31 -11.01 -2.64
CA SER A 105 -3.23 -11.24 -3.74
C SER A 105 -4.55 -11.86 -3.25
N GLY A 106 -5.62 -11.67 -4.03
CA GLY A 106 -6.90 -12.37 -3.78
C GLY A 106 -6.75 -13.90 -3.74
N ASN A 107 -5.70 -14.44 -4.39
CA ASN A 107 -5.36 -15.86 -4.32
C ASN A 107 -4.92 -16.30 -2.92
N VAL A 108 -4.13 -15.50 -2.20
CA VAL A 108 -3.70 -15.80 -0.81
C VAL A 108 -4.93 -15.93 0.09
N PHE A 109 -5.87 -14.98 0.00
CA PHE A 109 -7.13 -15.04 0.75
C PHE A 109 -7.96 -16.27 0.37
N TYR A 110 -8.07 -16.58 -0.91
CA TYR A 110 -8.81 -17.75 -1.37
C TYR A 110 -8.22 -19.07 -0.85
N ARG A 111 -6.89 -19.22 -0.93
CA ARG A 111 -6.19 -20.40 -0.39
C ARG A 111 -6.38 -20.52 1.11
N PHE A 112 -6.20 -19.43 1.86
CA PHE A 112 -6.44 -19.38 3.30
C PHE A 112 -7.86 -19.87 3.65
N MET A 113 -8.88 -19.36 2.97
CA MET A 113 -10.28 -19.75 3.21
C MET A 113 -10.52 -21.24 2.91
N CYS A 114 -10.01 -21.74 1.77
CA CYS A 114 -10.15 -23.14 1.41
C CYS A 114 -9.45 -24.05 2.43
N ALA A 115 -8.21 -23.73 2.80
CA ALA A 115 -7.45 -24.51 3.77
C ALA A 115 -8.09 -24.49 5.16
N ASN A 116 -8.60 -23.33 5.59
CA ASN A 116 -9.34 -23.21 6.84
C ASN A 116 -10.60 -24.09 6.85
N ASN A 117 -11.37 -24.08 5.77
CA ASN A 117 -12.59 -24.88 5.67
C ASN A 117 -12.28 -26.37 5.69
N GLU A 118 -11.29 -26.82 4.91
CA GLU A 118 -10.86 -28.23 4.87
C GLU A 118 -10.35 -28.70 6.25
N LEU A 119 -9.54 -27.88 6.93
CA LEU A 119 -9.07 -28.19 8.29
C LEU A 119 -10.24 -28.32 9.27
N VAL A 120 -11.22 -27.42 9.19
CA VAL A 120 -12.44 -27.45 10.01
C VAL A 120 -13.28 -28.69 9.71
N GLU A 121 -13.45 -29.06 8.45
CA GLU A 121 -14.16 -30.29 8.03
C GLU A 121 -13.47 -31.55 8.57
N ARG A 122 -12.13 -31.55 8.64
CA ARG A 122 -11.33 -32.60 9.27
C ARG A 122 -11.27 -32.51 10.81
N GLY A 123 -11.97 -31.55 11.43
CA GLY A 123 -12.07 -31.39 12.88
C GLY A 123 -10.93 -30.61 13.55
N TYR A 124 -10.09 -29.92 12.78
CA TYR A 124 -8.98 -29.11 13.25
C TYR A 124 -9.35 -27.62 13.29
N PHE A 125 -9.55 -27.11 14.50
CA PHE A 125 -9.87 -25.69 14.75
C PHE A 125 -8.66 -24.95 15.32
N PHE A 126 -8.11 -24.02 14.53
CA PHE A 126 -6.97 -23.20 14.93
C PHE A 126 -7.41 -21.89 15.58
N THR A 127 -6.84 -21.61 16.74
CA THR A 127 -6.91 -20.34 17.48
C THR A 127 -5.50 -19.93 17.89
N GLU A 128 -5.29 -18.68 18.26
CA GLU A 128 -3.95 -18.23 18.70
C GLU A 128 -3.45 -19.01 19.93
N SER A 129 -4.34 -19.38 20.85
CA SER A 129 -3.96 -20.10 22.07
C SER A 129 -3.65 -21.58 21.84
N ASN A 130 -4.16 -22.19 20.76
CA ASN A 130 -3.99 -23.62 20.50
C ASN A 130 -3.14 -23.94 19.25
N LYS A 131 -2.73 -22.93 18.46
CA LYS A 131 -2.04 -23.09 17.17
C LYS A 131 -0.87 -24.07 17.24
N LYS A 132 0.05 -23.86 18.18
CA LYS A 132 1.24 -24.71 18.34
C LYS A 132 0.87 -26.16 18.67
N LYS A 133 -0.02 -26.36 19.65
CA LYS A 133 -0.44 -27.69 20.08
C LYS A 133 -1.15 -28.44 18.95
N LYS A 134 -2.03 -27.77 18.20
CA LYS A 134 -2.74 -28.37 17.06
C LYS A 134 -1.80 -28.74 15.93
N HIS A 135 -0.81 -27.90 15.64
CA HIS A 135 0.22 -28.22 14.66
C HIS A 135 1.03 -29.47 15.07
N GLU A 136 1.46 -29.56 16.33
CA GLU A 136 2.15 -30.75 16.85
C GLU A 136 1.27 -32.01 16.85
N GLU A 137 -0.04 -31.88 17.08
CA GLU A 137 -1.00 -32.99 16.97
C GLU A 137 -1.07 -33.51 15.52
N ILE A 138 -1.12 -32.61 14.54
CA ILE A 138 -1.17 -32.97 13.11
C ILE A 138 0.13 -33.62 12.66
N LEU A 139 1.29 -33.09 13.06
CA LEU A 139 2.59 -33.68 12.70
C LEU A 139 2.72 -35.16 13.14
N LYS A 140 2.09 -35.53 14.27
CA LYS A 140 2.09 -36.91 14.79
C LYS A 140 1.21 -37.87 13.99
N THR A 141 0.31 -37.37 13.14
CA THR A 141 -0.54 -38.23 12.30
C THR A 141 0.22 -38.84 11.14
N GLU A 142 1.38 -38.28 10.78
CA GLU A 142 2.18 -38.64 9.60
C GLU A 142 1.42 -38.50 8.25
N ASP A 143 0.24 -37.89 8.26
CA ASP A 143 -0.54 -37.56 7.07
C ASP A 143 0.09 -36.34 6.36
N LYS A 144 0.84 -36.61 5.30
CA LYS A 144 1.56 -35.59 4.52
C LYS A 144 0.64 -34.54 3.91
N GLU A 145 -0.58 -34.92 3.52
CA GLU A 145 -1.52 -33.98 2.91
C GLU A 145 -2.05 -33.00 3.96
N LEU A 146 -2.44 -33.53 5.13
CA LEU A 146 -2.91 -32.71 6.24
C LEU A 146 -1.80 -31.79 6.79
N ILE A 147 -0.56 -32.28 6.84
CA ILE A 147 0.60 -31.46 7.23
C ILE A 147 0.80 -30.32 6.25
N ALA A 148 0.88 -30.60 4.94
CA ALA A 148 1.06 -29.57 3.91
C ALA A 148 -0.07 -28.54 3.90
N LEU A 149 -1.33 -29.00 4.06
CA LEU A 149 -2.50 -28.14 4.19
C LEU A 149 -2.39 -27.20 5.40
N THR A 150 -1.89 -27.73 6.52
CA THR A 150 -1.70 -26.95 7.75
C THR A 150 -0.58 -25.92 7.59
N GLU A 151 0.54 -26.30 7.00
CA GLU A 151 1.67 -25.39 6.72
C GLU A 151 1.22 -24.24 5.82
N GLN A 152 0.51 -24.55 4.73
CA GLN A 152 -0.06 -23.55 3.83
C GLN A 152 -1.04 -22.61 4.55
N TYR A 153 -1.93 -23.15 5.39
CA TYR A 153 -2.85 -22.35 6.19
C TYR A 153 -2.10 -21.40 7.14
N LEU A 154 -1.06 -21.88 7.81
CA LEU A 154 -0.30 -21.08 8.76
C LEU A 154 0.51 -19.97 8.07
N GLU A 155 1.12 -20.28 6.93
CA GLU A 155 1.85 -19.32 6.09
C GLU A 155 0.92 -18.24 5.55
N ASP A 156 -0.20 -18.62 4.91
CA ASP A 156 -1.16 -17.65 4.37
C ASP A 156 -1.75 -16.77 5.49
N LYS A 157 -2.04 -17.36 6.66
CA LYS A 157 -2.53 -16.60 7.84
C LYS A 157 -1.50 -15.58 8.32
N GLU A 158 -0.22 -15.96 8.37
CA GLU A 158 0.86 -15.07 8.77
C GLU A 158 1.01 -13.90 7.79
N GLN A 159 1.01 -14.20 6.48
CA GLN A 159 1.08 -13.18 5.43
C GLN A 159 -0.10 -12.19 5.47
N ILE A 160 -1.31 -12.69 5.72
CA ILE A 160 -2.52 -11.86 5.91
C ILE A 160 -2.36 -10.97 7.15
N ASN A 161 -1.95 -11.55 8.28
CA ASN A 161 -1.78 -10.83 9.54
C ASN A 161 -0.68 -9.77 9.47
N ASP A 162 0.41 -10.03 8.78
CA ASP A 162 1.51 -9.09 8.61
C ASP A 162 1.06 -7.85 7.83
N SER A 163 0.34 -8.04 6.73
CA SER A 163 -0.22 -6.91 5.97
C SER A 163 -1.30 -6.17 6.74
N ALA A 164 -2.14 -6.88 7.49
CA ALA A 164 -3.15 -6.25 8.35
C ALA A 164 -2.49 -5.41 9.45
N THR A 165 -1.40 -5.89 10.05
CA THR A 165 -0.62 -5.16 11.04
C THR A 165 -0.03 -3.89 10.45
N LEU A 166 0.61 -3.99 9.28
CA LEU A 166 1.18 -2.83 8.58
C LEU A 166 0.11 -1.79 8.21
N TYR A 167 -1.04 -2.23 7.70
CA TYR A 167 -2.16 -1.36 7.39
C TYR A 167 -2.68 -0.63 8.64
N ASN A 168 -2.88 -1.35 9.74
CA ASN A 168 -3.32 -0.76 11.00
C ASN A 168 -2.31 0.27 11.52
N SER A 169 -1.00 -0.02 11.45
CA SER A 169 0.04 0.95 11.82
C SER A 169 0.03 2.21 10.93
N LEU A 170 -0.26 2.08 9.63
CA LEU A 170 -0.42 3.23 8.73
C LEU A 170 -1.66 4.07 9.10
N GLU A 171 -2.77 3.43 9.45
CA GLU A 171 -3.98 4.13 9.90
C GLU A 171 -3.79 4.81 11.26
N GLU A 172 -3.09 4.18 12.21
CA GLU A 172 -2.70 4.80 13.47
C GLU A 172 -1.83 6.05 13.25
N LEU A 173 -0.83 5.97 12.35
CA LEU A 173 -0.03 7.12 11.94
C LEU A 173 -0.90 8.25 11.39
N ARG A 174 -1.84 7.93 10.49
CA ARG A 174 -2.77 8.90 9.90
C ARG A 174 -3.61 9.58 10.98
N LEU A 175 -4.20 8.81 11.89
CA LEU A 175 -5.02 9.33 12.98
C LEU A 175 -4.20 10.21 13.94
N LYS A 176 -2.97 9.79 14.26
CA LYS A 176 -2.04 10.57 15.08
C LYS A 176 -1.73 11.91 14.42
N ASN A 177 -1.30 11.91 13.16
CA ASN A 177 -0.93 13.13 12.45
C ASN A 177 -2.11 14.06 12.20
N ASN A 178 -3.34 13.55 12.05
CA ASN A 178 -4.56 14.37 11.93
C ASN A 178 -4.82 15.27 13.15
N GLN A 179 -4.28 14.92 14.33
CA GLN A 179 -4.42 15.71 15.55
C GLN A 179 -3.23 16.65 15.78
N GLU A 180 -2.16 16.51 15.00
CA GLU A 180 -0.93 17.28 15.18
C GLU A 180 -0.95 18.60 14.41
N VAL A 181 -0.39 19.62 15.06
CA VAL A 181 -0.30 20.99 14.52
C VAL A 181 1.14 21.45 14.25
N SER A 182 2.13 20.69 14.72
CA SER A 182 3.54 20.98 14.48
C SER A 182 4.05 20.21 13.26
N PRO A 183 4.58 20.91 12.24
CA PRO A 183 5.23 20.25 11.09
C PRO A 183 6.32 19.27 11.52
N GLU A 184 7.15 19.66 12.49
CA GLU A 184 8.27 18.86 12.99
C GLU A 184 7.79 17.53 13.61
N ILE A 185 6.67 17.57 14.34
CA ILE A 185 6.10 16.37 14.98
C ILE A 185 5.47 15.45 13.93
N ILE A 186 4.77 16.01 12.95
CA ILE A 186 4.19 15.24 11.83
C ILE A 186 5.31 14.47 11.11
N GLN A 187 6.41 15.16 10.79
CA GLN A 187 7.55 14.56 10.11
C GLN A 187 8.22 13.48 10.95
N LYS A 188 8.48 13.77 12.23
CA LYS A 188 9.04 12.78 13.15
C LYS A 188 8.17 11.54 13.26
N ASN A 189 6.85 11.68 13.32
CA ASN A 189 5.93 10.53 13.39
C ASN A 189 6.04 9.65 12.14
N VAL A 190 6.15 10.27 10.95
CA VAL A 190 6.33 9.53 9.69
C VAL A 190 7.69 8.85 9.65
N ASP A 191 8.77 9.54 10.00
CA ASP A 191 10.11 8.95 10.01
C ASP A 191 10.22 7.80 11.03
N ASP A 192 9.64 7.94 12.23
CA ASP A 192 9.57 6.87 13.23
C ASP A 192 8.80 5.65 12.70
N PHE A 193 7.70 5.88 11.98
CA PHE A 193 6.95 4.81 11.32
C PHE A 193 7.78 4.13 10.22
N LEU A 194 8.42 4.90 9.35
CA LEU A 194 9.24 4.38 8.26
C LEU A 194 10.47 3.62 8.76
N ASN A 195 11.11 4.10 9.83
CA ASN A 195 12.23 3.39 10.46
C ASN A 195 11.79 2.01 10.98
N LYS A 196 10.60 1.92 11.61
CA LYS A 196 10.03 0.63 12.02
C LYS A 196 9.73 -0.26 10.81
N TYR A 197 9.13 0.31 9.77
CA TYR A 197 8.87 -0.40 8.52
C TYR A 197 10.16 -0.99 7.92
N TYR A 198 11.20 -0.19 7.74
CA TYR A 198 12.48 -0.66 7.21
C TYR A 198 13.11 -1.73 8.09
N SER A 199 13.07 -1.59 9.42
CA SER A 199 13.61 -2.60 10.33
C SER A 199 12.92 -3.97 10.23
N ARG A 200 11.63 -3.99 9.84
CA ARG A 200 10.81 -5.22 9.77
C ARG A 200 10.74 -5.83 8.37
N TYR A 201 10.68 -5.00 7.34
CA TYR A 201 10.40 -5.43 5.96
C TYR A 201 11.58 -5.21 5.00
N SER A 202 12.64 -4.53 5.42
CA SER A 202 13.83 -4.31 4.62
C SER A 202 15.01 -5.11 5.15
N THR A 203 14.93 -6.42 5.03
CA THR A 203 16.11 -7.25 4.78
C THR A 203 16.35 -7.27 3.26
N CYS A 204 17.48 -6.70 2.84
CA CYS A 204 18.00 -6.59 1.47
C CYS A 204 17.45 -5.45 0.59
N ALA A 205 18.13 -4.30 0.67
CA ALA A 205 18.37 -3.40 -0.47
C ALA A 205 19.85 -2.96 -0.41
N GLU A 206 20.74 -3.87 -0.80
CA GLU A 206 22.04 -3.53 -1.41
C GLU A 206 21.88 -3.63 -2.93
#